data_AF-A0A4P6K358-F1
#
_entry.id   AF-A0A4P6K358-F1
#
_cell.length_a   1.000
_cell.length_b   1.000
_cell.length_c   1.000
_cell.angle_alpha   90.00
_cell.angle_beta   90.00
_cell.angle_gamma   90.00
#
_symmetry.space_group_name_H-M   'P 1'
#
loop_
_entity.id
_entity.type
_entity.pdbx_description
1 polymer ?
#
loop_
_entity_poly.entity_id
_entity_poly.type
_entity_poly.pdbx_seq_one_letter_code
_entity_poly.pdbx_strand_id
1 'polypeptide(L)'
;MVLAHLQKNGTDSSQCELVVKQAKRRWLDVLWEFARGLTRQEVAAKLCLSVKTVDTYKTALFRLCRKIWNIPSHEPLDYRFFYREFSQYRQEGLLGSRMPEKDPDDLMLCKQVMHRATPRRLDVLREFAKGLTREEVAAKLCLSPSTVDTHKTALFRLCREAWNLSSDKYMDYCFIQEKFADCFDDQE
;
A
#
# COMPACT_ATOMS: atom_id res chain seq x y z
N MET A 1 -5.36 -47.83 -17.68
CA MET A 1 -6.61 -47.08 -17.43
C MET A 1 -6.25 -45.83 -16.65
N VAL A 2 -6.25 -44.69 -17.35
CA VAL A 2 -5.95 -43.36 -16.81
C VAL A 2 -7.17 -42.87 -16.05
N LEU A 3 -7.06 -42.66 -14.74
CA LEU A 3 -7.92 -41.72 -14.02
C LEU A 3 -7.13 -41.07 -12.89
N ALA A 4 -6.53 -39.94 -13.23
CA ALA A 4 -6.05 -38.93 -12.31
C ALA A 4 -7.22 -38.48 -11.41
N HIS A 5 -7.19 -38.90 -10.14
CA HIS A 5 -7.96 -38.24 -9.09
C HIS A 5 -7.22 -36.96 -8.72
N LEU A 6 -7.51 -35.90 -9.47
CA LEU A 6 -7.27 -34.52 -9.02
C LEU A 6 -8.11 -34.29 -7.77
N GLN A 7 -7.49 -34.47 -6.60
CA GLN A 7 -7.98 -33.92 -5.34
C GLN A 7 -8.05 -32.39 -5.50
N LYS A 8 -9.25 -31.89 -5.81
CA LYS A 8 -9.68 -30.60 -5.29
C LYS A 8 -10.00 -30.79 -3.81
N ASN A 9 -9.48 -29.93 -2.94
CA ASN A 9 -10.25 -29.17 -1.94
C ASN A 9 -9.33 -28.73 -0.79
N GLY A 10 -9.22 -27.41 -0.63
CA GLY A 10 -8.49 -26.76 0.45
C GLY A 10 -7.40 -25.87 -0.13
N THR A 11 -7.59 -24.56 0.00
CA THR A 11 -6.47 -23.62 0.00
C THR A 11 -5.41 -24.21 0.91
N ASP A 12 -4.26 -24.62 0.38
CA ASP A 12 -3.19 -25.17 1.20
C ASP A 12 -2.63 -24.00 2.00
N SER A 13 -3.18 -23.81 3.20
CA SER A 13 -2.89 -22.68 4.09
C SER A 13 -1.38 -22.55 4.33
N SER A 14 -0.65 -23.68 4.27
CA SER A 14 0.81 -23.73 4.34
C SER A 14 1.49 -23.05 3.14
N GLN A 15 0.97 -23.17 1.93
CA GLN A 15 1.52 -22.51 0.75
C GLN A 15 1.25 -20.99 0.78
N CYS A 16 0.06 -20.57 1.21
CA CYS A 16 -0.27 -19.15 1.42
C CYS A 16 0.64 -18.51 2.46
N GLU A 17 0.89 -19.20 3.57
CA GLU A 17 1.81 -18.77 4.61
C GLU A 17 3.24 -18.59 4.09
N LEU A 18 3.72 -19.51 3.25
CA LEU A 18 5.04 -19.41 2.63
C LEU A 18 5.17 -18.21 1.69
N VAL A 19 4.12 -17.87 0.93
CA VAL A 19 4.10 -16.64 0.11
C VAL A 19 4.17 -15.43 1.02
N VAL A 20 3.37 -15.40 2.08
CA VAL A 20 3.34 -14.26 3.00
C VAL A 20 4.69 -14.03 3.66
N LYS A 21 5.35 -15.10 4.13
CA LYS A 21 6.67 -15.06 4.76
C LYS A 21 7.78 -14.59 3.82
N GLN A 22 7.67 -14.89 2.52
CA GLN A 22 8.71 -14.54 1.53
C GLN A 22 8.43 -13.23 0.79
N ALA A 23 7.19 -12.75 0.78
CA ALA A 23 6.82 -11.53 0.08
C ALA A 23 7.30 -10.30 0.85
N LYS A 24 7.78 -9.29 0.11
CA LYS A 24 8.11 -7.98 0.68
C LYS A 24 6.83 -7.30 1.17
N ARG A 25 6.95 -6.45 2.20
CA ARG A 25 5.81 -5.72 2.80
C ARG A 25 4.93 -5.01 1.77
N ARG A 26 5.51 -4.28 0.82
CA ARG A 26 4.77 -3.59 -0.25
C ARG A 26 4.08 -4.53 -1.25
N TRP A 27 4.58 -5.75 -1.43
CA TRP A 27 3.91 -6.76 -2.24
C TRP A 27 2.71 -7.34 -1.50
N LEU A 28 2.82 -7.50 -0.18
CA LEU A 28 1.70 -7.94 0.67
C LEU A 28 0.53 -6.96 0.62
N ASP A 29 0.79 -5.65 0.68
CA ASP A 29 -0.26 -4.63 0.55
C ASP A 29 -1.07 -4.85 -0.74
N VAL A 30 -0.39 -5.01 -1.88
CA VAL A 30 -1.01 -5.31 -3.18
C VAL A 30 -1.73 -6.67 -3.19
N LEU A 31 -1.11 -7.71 -2.63
CA LEU A 31 -1.69 -9.05 -2.52
C LEU A 31 -3.03 -9.01 -1.78
N TRP A 32 -3.11 -8.29 -0.67
CA TRP A 32 -4.31 -8.23 0.15
C TRP A 32 -5.45 -7.45 -0.49
N GLU A 33 -5.15 -6.39 -1.24
CA GLU A 33 -6.19 -5.72 -2.01
C GLU A 33 -6.70 -6.58 -3.17
N PHE A 34 -5.83 -7.35 -3.85
CA PHE A 34 -6.30 -8.33 -4.84
C PHE A 34 -7.09 -9.47 -4.20
N ALA A 35 -6.71 -9.94 -3.00
CA ALA A 35 -7.44 -10.96 -2.25
C ALA A 35 -8.85 -10.48 -1.83
N ARG A 36 -9.06 -9.16 -1.75
CA ARG A 36 -10.38 -8.54 -1.54
C ARG A 36 -11.22 -8.41 -2.83
N GLY A 37 -10.65 -8.79 -3.97
CA GLY A 37 -11.31 -8.72 -5.27
C GLY A 37 -11.17 -7.38 -5.99
N LEU A 38 -10.31 -6.47 -5.50
CA LEU A 38 -10.09 -5.19 -6.17
C LEU A 38 -9.37 -5.40 -7.51
N THR A 39 -9.74 -4.60 -8.50
CA THR A 39 -9.08 -4.52 -9.81
C THR A 39 -7.73 -3.81 -9.70
N ARG A 40 -6.86 -3.96 -10.70
CA ARG A 40 -5.55 -3.29 -10.71
C ARG A 40 -5.65 -1.76 -10.58
N GLN A 41 -6.72 -1.15 -11.10
CA GLN A 41 -6.96 0.29 -11.02
C GLN A 41 -7.38 0.70 -9.60
N GLU A 42 -8.26 -0.08 -8.98
CA GLU A 42 -8.68 0.17 -7.59
C GLU A 42 -7.55 -0.08 -6.61
N VAL A 43 -6.74 -1.14 -6.82
CA VAL A 43 -5.52 -1.37 -6.03
C VAL A 43 -4.54 -0.22 -6.20
N ALA A 44 -4.33 0.24 -7.44
CA ALA A 44 -3.48 1.39 -7.74
C ALA A 44 -3.97 2.66 -7.03
N ALA A 45 -5.27 2.96 -7.10
CA ALA A 45 -5.86 4.11 -6.41
C ALA A 45 -5.76 3.97 -4.88
N LYS A 46 -6.13 2.81 -4.33
CA LYS A 46 -6.20 2.58 -2.89
C LYS A 46 -4.83 2.53 -2.21
N LEU A 47 -3.83 1.98 -2.88
CA LEU A 47 -2.45 1.95 -2.38
C LEU A 47 -1.60 3.09 -2.95
N CYS A 48 -2.22 3.98 -3.74
CA CYS A 48 -1.59 5.10 -4.43
C CYS A 48 -0.34 4.74 -5.23
N LEU A 49 -0.40 3.60 -5.89
CA LEU A 49 0.64 3.12 -6.77
C LEU A 49 0.27 3.47 -8.20
N SER A 50 1.26 3.68 -9.07
CA SER A 50 0.96 3.66 -10.50
C SER A 50 0.46 2.28 -10.89
N VAL A 51 -0.45 2.18 -11.87
CA VAL A 51 -0.91 0.88 -12.39
C VAL A 51 0.28 0.02 -12.84
N LYS A 52 1.34 0.65 -13.37
CA LYS A 52 2.60 -0.01 -13.74
C LYS A 52 3.34 -0.59 -12.53
N THR A 53 3.35 0.11 -11.41
CA THR A 53 3.93 -0.37 -10.15
C THR A 53 3.12 -1.56 -9.61
N VAL A 54 1.78 -1.47 -9.64
CA VAL A 54 0.91 -2.60 -9.29
C VAL A 54 1.19 -3.80 -10.18
N ASP A 55 1.30 -3.62 -11.50
CA ASP A 55 1.63 -4.70 -12.44
C ASP A 55 3.03 -5.30 -12.17
N THR A 56 3.99 -4.48 -11.74
CA THR A 56 5.33 -4.94 -11.34
C THR A 56 5.25 -5.82 -10.08
N TYR A 57 4.55 -5.38 -9.04
CA TYR A 57 4.39 -6.14 -7.80
C TYR A 57 3.57 -7.41 -8.01
N LYS A 58 2.49 -7.32 -8.80
CA LYS A 58 1.69 -8.46 -9.26
C LYS A 58 2.54 -9.52 -9.96
N THR A 59 3.41 -9.10 -10.88
CA THR A 59 4.31 -10.02 -11.59
C THR A 59 5.30 -10.70 -10.64
N ALA A 60 5.84 -9.96 -9.66
CA ALA A 60 6.71 -10.53 -8.64
C ALA A 60 5.98 -11.54 -7.74
N LEU A 61 4.75 -11.22 -7.30
CA LEU A 61 3.90 -12.13 -6.54
C LEU A 61 3.58 -13.40 -7.33
N PHE A 62 3.20 -13.30 -8.61
CA PHE A 62 2.97 -14.50 -9.43
C PHE A 62 4.21 -15.37 -9.57
N ARG A 63 5.40 -14.78 -9.72
CA ARG A 63 6.64 -15.56 -9.74
C ARG A 63 6.86 -16.31 -8.42
N LEU A 64 6.55 -15.67 -7.30
CA LEU A 64 6.65 -16.29 -5.98
C LEU A 64 5.62 -17.43 -5.81
N CYS A 65 4.36 -17.20 -6.19
CA CYS A 65 3.30 -18.22 -6.17
C CYS A 65 3.66 -19.40 -7.07
N ARG A 66 4.12 -19.16 -8.30
CA ARG A 66 4.57 -20.23 -9.20
C ARG A 66 5.68 -21.07 -8.59
N LYS A 67 6.65 -20.45 -7.93
CA LYS A 67 7.74 -21.15 -7.26
C LYS A 67 7.24 -22.04 -6.11
N ILE A 68 6.30 -21.54 -5.29
CA ILE A 68 5.84 -22.24 -4.08
C ILE A 68 4.84 -23.36 -4.42
N TRP A 69 3.93 -23.13 -5.36
CA TRP A 69 2.95 -24.13 -5.82
C TRP A 69 3.47 -25.00 -6.97
N ASN A 70 4.72 -24.79 -7.41
CA ASN A 70 5.30 -25.45 -8.59
C ASN A 70 4.41 -25.35 -9.85
N ILE A 71 3.79 -24.17 -10.06
CA ILE A 71 2.87 -23.92 -11.19
C ILE A 71 3.70 -23.70 -12.46
N PRO A 72 3.41 -24.42 -13.57
CA PRO A 72 4.11 -24.24 -14.84
C PRO A 72 4.04 -22.81 -15.37
N SER A 73 5.10 -22.36 -16.03
CA SER A 73 5.20 -20.97 -16.52
C SER A 73 4.16 -20.62 -17.59
N HIS A 74 3.65 -21.61 -18.32
CA HIS A 74 2.63 -21.44 -19.36
C HIS A 74 1.20 -21.38 -18.79
N GLU A 75 1.00 -21.73 -17.52
CA GLU A 75 -0.31 -21.65 -16.89
C GLU A 75 -0.64 -20.19 -16.58
N PRO A 76 -1.78 -19.66 -17.08
CA PRO A 76 -2.15 -18.28 -16.88
C PRO A 76 -2.54 -18.05 -15.41
N LEU A 77 -1.85 -17.14 -14.75
CA LEU A 77 -2.24 -16.60 -13.46
C LEU A 77 -2.82 -15.20 -13.68
N ASP A 78 -4.11 -15.06 -13.42
CA ASP A 78 -4.79 -13.78 -13.42
C ASP A 78 -4.96 -13.25 -12.00
N TYR A 79 -5.45 -12.02 -11.84
CA TYR A 79 -5.63 -11.45 -10.50
C TYR A 79 -6.74 -12.15 -9.69
N ARG A 80 -7.63 -12.92 -10.35
CA ARG A 80 -8.64 -13.75 -9.67
C ARG A 80 -7.99 -14.94 -8.95
N PHE A 81 -6.79 -15.36 -9.37
CA PHE A 81 -5.98 -16.30 -8.59
C PHE A 81 -5.77 -15.80 -7.16
N PHE A 82 -5.36 -14.55 -6.96
CA PHE A 82 -5.16 -14.03 -5.60
C PHE A 82 -6.45 -13.97 -4.80
N TYR A 83 -7.56 -13.59 -5.43
CA TYR A 83 -8.87 -13.67 -4.79
C TYR A 83 -9.17 -15.11 -4.37
N ARG A 84 -9.09 -16.07 -5.28
CA ARG A 84 -9.45 -17.47 -5.02
C ARG A 84 -8.58 -18.12 -3.94
N GLU A 85 -7.27 -17.93 -3.99
CA GLU A 85 -6.34 -18.60 -3.07
C GLU A 85 -6.18 -17.85 -1.74
N PHE A 86 -6.23 -16.52 -1.72
CA PHE A 86 -5.93 -15.75 -0.50
C PHE A 86 -7.17 -15.19 0.21
N SER A 87 -8.38 -15.27 -0.36
CA SER A 87 -9.60 -14.77 0.31
C SER A 87 -9.90 -15.54 1.59
N GLN A 88 -9.79 -16.86 1.57
CA GLN A 88 -10.04 -17.73 2.73
C GLN A 88 -8.92 -17.61 3.77
N TYR A 89 -7.66 -17.63 3.33
CA TYR A 89 -6.49 -17.48 4.21
C TYR A 89 -6.54 -16.18 5.03
N ARG A 90 -7.10 -15.10 4.46
CA ARG A 90 -7.32 -13.83 5.18
C ARG A 90 -8.46 -13.90 6.20
N GLN A 91 -9.53 -14.64 5.92
CA GLN A 91 -10.71 -14.77 6.78
C GLN A 91 -10.46 -15.67 8.00
N GLU A 92 -9.59 -16.68 7.88
CA GLU A 92 -9.25 -17.63 8.95
C GLU A 92 -8.28 -17.08 10.02
N GLY A 93 -8.01 -15.77 10.02
CA GLY A 93 -7.54 -15.08 11.23
C GLY A 93 -6.08 -15.28 11.64
N LEU A 94 -5.22 -15.90 10.82
CA LEU A 94 -3.77 -16.05 11.14
C LEU A 94 -2.90 -14.82 10.81
N LEU A 95 -3.47 -13.83 10.12
CA LEU A 95 -2.93 -12.47 10.09
C LEU A 95 -3.95 -11.59 10.78
N GLY A 96 -3.92 -11.62 12.11
CA GLY A 96 -4.68 -10.74 12.97
C GLY A 96 -4.68 -9.34 12.39
N SER A 97 -5.88 -8.80 12.25
CA SER A 97 -6.22 -7.39 12.22
C SER A 97 -5.01 -6.47 12.42
N ARG A 98 -4.28 -6.21 11.33
CA ARG A 98 -3.42 -5.04 11.22
C ARG A 98 -3.83 -4.28 9.99
N MET A 99 -5.14 -3.99 9.90
CA MET A 99 -5.47 -2.62 9.50
C MET A 99 -4.89 -1.75 10.61
N PRO A 100 -4.10 -0.71 10.30
CA PRO A 100 -3.62 0.16 11.33
C PRO A 100 -4.85 0.86 11.93
N GLU A 101 -5.35 0.38 13.07
CA GLU A 101 -5.80 1.35 14.06
C GLU A 101 -4.61 2.29 14.23
N LYS A 102 -4.83 3.55 13.84
CA LYS A 102 -3.82 4.59 13.88
C LYS A 102 -3.17 4.54 15.25
N ASP A 103 -1.88 4.23 15.28
CA ASP A 103 -1.16 4.09 16.53
C ASP A 103 -1.37 5.39 17.33
N PRO A 104 -1.76 5.38 18.61
CA PRO A 104 -1.87 6.62 19.40
C PRO A 104 -0.59 7.48 19.30
N ASP A 105 0.57 6.85 19.04
CA ASP A 105 1.82 7.54 18.75
C ASP A 105 1.81 8.30 17.41
N ASP A 106 1.11 7.82 16.38
CA ASP A 106 1.01 8.48 15.08
C ASP A 106 0.37 9.88 15.19
N LEU A 107 -0.61 10.08 16.07
CA LEU A 107 -1.24 11.39 16.26
C LEU A 107 -0.27 12.40 16.88
N MET A 108 0.54 11.97 17.85
CA MET A 108 1.57 12.81 18.45
C MET A 108 2.65 13.19 17.42
N LEU A 109 3.13 12.22 16.65
CA LEU A 109 4.14 12.43 15.61
C LEU A 109 3.61 13.33 14.48
N CYS A 110 2.33 13.20 14.14
CA CYS A 110 1.66 14.07 13.18
C CYS A 110 1.67 15.53 13.64
N LYS A 111 1.27 15.80 14.89
CA LYS A 111 1.31 17.14 15.48
C LYS A 111 2.74 17.71 15.52
N GLN A 112 3.74 16.88 15.80
CA GLN A 112 5.15 17.30 15.77
C GLN A 112 5.59 17.76 14.37
N VAL A 113 5.22 17.03 13.31
CA VAL A 113 5.52 17.44 11.93
C VAL A 113 4.78 18.72 11.56
N MET A 114 3.50 18.85 11.93
CA MET A 114 2.71 20.06 11.67
C MET A 114 3.32 21.29 12.34
N HIS A 115 3.80 21.17 13.58
CA HIS A 115 4.46 22.25 14.30
C HIS A 115 5.80 22.68 13.68
N ARG A 116 6.53 21.74 13.07
CA ARG A 116 7.82 22.02 12.42
C ARG A 116 7.68 22.46 10.96
N ALA A 117 6.52 22.25 10.35
CA ALA A 117 6.23 22.71 9.00
C ALA A 117 6.05 24.23 8.99
N THR A 118 6.53 24.88 7.93
CA THR A 118 6.21 26.31 7.70
C THR A 118 4.74 26.43 7.29
N PRO A 119 4.08 27.59 7.44
CA PRO A 119 2.67 27.76 7.07
C PRO A 119 2.36 27.28 5.64
N ARG A 120 3.23 27.62 4.69
CA ARG A 120 3.06 27.19 3.29
C ARG A 120 3.24 25.68 3.09
N ARG A 121 4.11 25.02 3.87
CA ARG A 121 4.24 23.56 3.86
C ARG A 121 3.05 22.88 4.53
N LEU A 122 2.46 23.52 5.55
CA LEU A 122 1.26 23.03 6.21
C LEU A 122 0.05 23.06 5.27
N ASP A 123 -0.10 24.09 4.44
CA ASP A 123 -1.16 24.12 3.41
C ASP A 123 -1.00 22.97 2.40
N VAL A 124 0.23 22.74 1.92
CA VAL A 124 0.55 21.62 1.01
C VAL A 124 0.29 20.27 1.71
N LEU A 125 0.69 20.14 2.97
CA LEU A 125 0.48 18.93 3.77
C LEU A 125 -1.02 18.64 3.96
N ARG A 126 -1.83 19.66 4.25
CA ARG A 126 -3.28 19.56 4.40
C ARG A 126 -3.94 19.07 3.12
N GLU A 127 -3.55 19.59 1.96
CA GLU A 127 -4.14 19.15 0.69
C GLU A 127 -3.69 17.74 0.29
N PHE A 128 -2.46 17.34 0.59
CA PHE A 128 -2.04 15.93 0.45
C PHE A 128 -2.76 15.00 1.43
N ALA A 129 -3.04 15.44 2.66
CA ALA A 129 -3.79 14.68 3.65
C ALA A 129 -5.21 14.36 3.16
N LYS A 130 -5.82 15.25 2.38
CA LYS A 130 -7.10 15.06 1.70
C LYS A 130 -7.03 14.11 0.49
N GLY A 131 -5.85 13.58 0.17
CA GLY A 131 -5.63 12.65 -0.94
C GLY A 131 -5.46 13.30 -2.32
N LEU A 132 -5.28 14.62 -2.38
CA LEU A 132 -5.06 15.30 -3.67
C LEU A 132 -3.71 14.91 -4.26
N THR A 133 -3.68 14.75 -5.58
CA THR A 133 -2.46 14.52 -6.36
C THR A 133 -1.59 15.77 -6.42
N ARG A 134 -0.33 15.61 -6.80
CA ARG A 134 0.62 16.73 -6.97
C ARG A 134 0.06 17.82 -7.88
N GLU A 135 -0.56 17.44 -8.98
CA GLU A 135 -1.13 18.33 -9.98
C GLU A 135 -2.36 19.06 -9.42
N GLU A 136 -3.22 18.37 -8.67
CA GLU A 136 -4.39 18.97 -8.01
C GLU A 136 -3.99 19.93 -6.89
N VAL A 137 -2.99 19.58 -6.07
CA VAL A 137 -2.43 20.47 -5.03
C VAL A 137 -1.83 21.72 -5.68
N ALA A 138 -1.07 21.55 -6.77
CA ALA A 138 -0.49 22.66 -7.51
C ALA A 138 -1.58 23.62 -8.02
N ALA A 139 -2.62 23.07 -8.65
CA ALA A 139 -3.75 23.86 -9.13
C ALA A 139 -4.48 24.58 -7.96
N LYS A 140 -4.78 23.86 -6.88
CA LYS A 140 -5.57 24.39 -5.76
C LYS A 140 -4.85 25.47 -4.96
N LEU A 141 -3.53 25.36 -4.82
CA LEU A 141 -2.73 26.34 -4.08
C LEU A 141 -2.10 27.42 -4.98
N CYS A 142 -2.43 27.43 -6.28
CA CYS A 142 -1.82 28.29 -7.29
C CYS A 142 -0.28 28.21 -7.27
N LEU A 143 0.25 26.99 -7.22
CA LEU A 143 1.68 26.67 -7.22
C LEU A 143 2.09 25.97 -8.51
N SER A 144 3.38 26.00 -8.82
CA SER A 144 3.93 25.11 -9.85
C SER A 144 4.08 23.68 -9.29
N PRO A 145 3.93 22.62 -10.12
CA PRO A 145 4.18 21.24 -9.69
C PRO A 145 5.60 21.03 -9.12
N SER A 146 6.59 21.76 -9.63
CA SER A 146 7.97 21.78 -9.11
C SER A 146 8.08 22.40 -7.72
N THR A 147 7.31 23.45 -7.43
CA THR A 147 7.24 24.04 -6.09
C THR A 147 6.61 23.07 -5.11
N VAL A 148 5.55 22.36 -5.53
CA VAL A 148 4.93 21.29 -4.73
C VAL A 148 5.95 20.18 -4.42
N ASP A 149 6.79 19.76 -5.37
CA ASP A 149 7.83 18.76 -5.10
C ASP A 149 8.88 19.23 -4.08
N THR A 150 9.22 20.52 -4.10
CA THR A 150 10.14 21.11 -3.11
C THR A 150 9.52 21.07 -1.71
N HIS A 151 8.24 21.44 -1.57
CA HIS A 151 7.53 21.33 -0.31
C HIS A 151 7.40 19.88 0.15
N LYS A 152 7.06 18.97 -0.76
CA LYS A 152 6.94 17.52 -0.51
C LYS A 152 8.24 16.92 0.00
N THR A 153 9.38 17.26 -0.62
CA THR A 153 10.70 16.78 -0.19
C THR A 153 11.02 17.23 1.24
N ALA A 154 10.71 18.49 1.58
CA ALA A 154 10.89 18.99 2.93
C ALA A 154 9.96 18.30 3.95
N LEU A 155 8.70 18.06 3.58
CA LEU A 155 7.73 17.32 4.40
C LEU A 155 8.19 15.88 4.67
N PHE A 156 8.67 15.16 3.64
CA PHE A 156 9.20 13.81 3.82
C PHE A 156 10.41 13.77 4.75
N ARG A 157 11.25 14.81 4.75
CA ARG A 157 12.35 14.91 5.71
C ARG A 157 11.83 15.03 7.14
N LEU A 158 10.84 15.89 7.37
CA LEU A 158 10.20 16.04 8.70
C LEU A 158 9.55 14.72 9.15
N CYS A 159 8.85 14.03 8.25
CA CYS A 159 8.25 12.74 8.54
C CYS A 159 9.29 11.66 8.86
N ARG A 160 10.44 11.64 8.16
CA ARG A 160 11.54 10.72 8.46
C ARG A 160 12.05 10.91 9.88
N GLU A 161 12.25 12.16 10.27
CA GLU A 161 12.74 12.50 11.60
C GLU A 161 11.72 12.11 12.68
N ALA A 162 10.44 12.45 12.49
CA ALA A 162 9.39 12.16 13.47
C ALA A 162 9.16 10.64 13.66
N TRP A 163 9.07 9.88 12.57
CA TRP A 163 8.86 8.43 12.63
C TRP A 163 10.16 7.62 12.72
N ASN A 164 11.31 8.28 12.92
CA ASN A 164 12.64 7.66 12.93
C ASN A 164 12.85 6.68 11.75
N LEU A 165 12.45 7.09 10.55
CA LEU A 165 12.47 6.26 9.35
C LEU A 165 13.85 6.30 8.69
N SER A 166 14.34 5.13 8.30
CA SER A 166 15.57 4.99 7.55
C SER A 166 15.52 5.68 6.17
N SER A 167 16.68 6.05 5.64
CA SER A 167 16.81 6.78 4.37
C SER A 167 16.31 5.97 3.15
N ASP A 168 16.36 4.65 3.22
CA ASP A 168 15.91 3.71 2.19
C ASP A 168 14.39 3.49 2.18
N LYS A 169 13.65 3.95 3.20
CA LYS A 169 12.19 3.87 3.18
C LYS A 169 11.61 4.81 2.13
N TYR A 170 10.89 4.24 1.18
CA TYR A 170 10.15 5.00 0.16
C TYR A 170 8.96 5.71 0.79
N MET A 171 8.90 7.03 0.60
CA MET A 171 7.82 7.92 1.01
C MET A 171 7.22 8.57 -0.23
N ASP A 172 5.92 8.41 -0.39
CA ASP A 172 5.10 9.05 -1.40
C ASP A 172 4.01 9.89 -0.73
N TYR A 173 3.16 10.53 -1.54
CA TYR A 173 2.08 11.36 -1.00
C TYR A 173 1.03 10.54 -0.24
N CYS A 174 0.99 9.21 -0.40
CA CYS A 174 0.06 8.37 0.36
C CYS A 174 0.59 7.92 1.70
N PHE A 175 1.91 7.89 1.89
CA PHE A 175 2.43 7.96 3.25
C PHE A 175 1.91 9.22 3.98
N ILE A 176 1.88 10.38 3.30
CA ILE A 176 1.32 11.60 3.89
C ILE A 176 -0.18 11.44 4.12
N GLN A 177 -0.94 10.98 3.12
CA GLN A 177 -2.38 10.76 3.29
C GLN A 177 -2.68 9.82 4.46
N GLU A 178 -2.05 8.65 4.50
CA GLU A 178 -2.23 7.64 5.55
C GLU A 178 -1.94 8.22 6.94
N LYS A 179 -0.87 9.00 7.09
CA LYS A 179 -0.45 9.52 8.39
C LYS A 179 -1.22 10.76 8.82
N PHE A 180 -1.67 11.58 7.87
CA PHE A 180 -2.20 12.91 8.15
C PHE A 180 -3.69 13.08 7.87
N ALA A 181 -4.38 12.11 7.24
CA ALA A 181 -5.81 12.21 6.90
C ALA A 181 -6.65 12.74 8.08
N ASP A 182 -6.61 12.07 9.22
CA ASP A 182 -7.40 12.46 10.40
C ASP A 182 -6.70 13.51 11.29
N CYS A 183 -5.56 14.07 10.88
CA CYS A 183 -4.89 15.12 11.66
C CYS A 183 -5.45 16.52 11.41
N PHE A 184 -6.27 16.67 10.38
CA PHE A 184 -6.86 17.94 9.97
C PHE A 184 -8.39 17.97 10.13
N ASP A 185 -9.02 16.89 10.61
CA ASP A 185 -10.48 16.77 10.76
C ASP A 185 -11.04 17.62 11.93
N ASP A 186 -10.20 18.15 12.81
CA ASP A 186 -10.60 18.99 13.95
C ASP A 186 -10.77 20.50 13.61
N GLN A 187 -10.73 20.89 12.33
CA GLN A 187 -10.85 22.30 11.92
C GLN A 187 -11.88 22.50 10.80
N GLU A 188 -13.15 22.27 11.12
CA GLU A 188 -14.29 22.89 10.41
C GLU A 188 -15.22 23.60 11.40
#